data_AF-A0AAU7GHF5-F1
#
_entry.id   AF-A0AAU7GHF5-F1
#
_cell.length_a   1.000
_cell.length_b   1.000
_cell.length_c   1.000
_cell.angle_alpha   90.00
_cell.angle_beta   90.00
_cell.angle_gamma   90.00
#
_symmetry.space_group_name_H-M   'P 1'
#
loop_
_entity.id
_entity.type
_entity.pdbx_description
1 polymer ?
#
loop_
_entity_poly.entity_id
_entity_poly.type
_entity_poly.pdbx_seq_one_letter_code
_entity_poly.pdbx_strand_id
1 'polypeptide(L)' 'MSDVIAFILCFLLFLVGLFLLGLADTLPAWQGLVFFAGIVCVALSFGIPVHILGHSE' A
#
# COMPACT_ATOMS: atom_id res chain seq x y z
N MET A 1 13.47 8.15 -14.92
CA MET A 1 14.06 7.41 -13.75
C MET A 1 13.20 7.59 -12.50
N SER A 2 12.68 8.80 -12.26
CA SER A 2 11.66 9.11 -11.25
C SER A 2 10.43 8.20 -11.30
N ASP A 3 9.96 7.82 -12.49
CA ASP A 3 8.74 7.02 -12.69
C ASP A 3 8.91 5.59 -12.18
N VAL A 4 10.09 5.03 -12.43
CA VAL A 4 10.49 3.70 -11.94
C VAL A 4 10.59 3.71 -10.41
N ILE A 5 11.15 4.77 -9.83
CA ILE A 5 11.25 4.93 -8.37
C ILE A 5 9.85 5.02 -7.75
N ALA A 6 8.95 5.82 -8.34
CA ALA A 6 7.57 5.94 -7.88
C ALA A 6 6.81 4.60 -7.98
N PHE A 7 7.01 3.85 -9.07
CA PHE A 7 6.45 2.51 -9.23
C PHE A 7 6.94 1.55 -8.15
N ILE A 8 8.25 1.50 -7.90
CA ILE A 8 8.85 0.65 -6.87
C ILE A 8 8.30 1.02 -5.48
N LEU A 9 8.16 2.31 -5.17
CA LEU A 9 7.57 2.76 -3.91
C LEU A 9 6.10 2.31 -3.77
N CYS A 10 5.30 2.42 -4.83
CA CYS A 10 3.92 1.95 -4.82
C CYS A 10 3.81 0.43 -4.64
N PHE A 11 4.75 -0.31 -5.23
CA PHE A 11 4.84 -1.77 -5.08
C PHE A 11 5.29 -2.19 -3.67
N LEU A 12 6.23 -1.46 -3.07
CA LEU A 12 6.60 -1.68 -1.67
C LEU A 12 5.43 -1.39 -0.72
N LEU A 13 4.70 -0.30 -0.95
CA LEU A 13 3.52 0.05 -0.18
C LEU A 13 2.42 -1.04 -0.28
N PHE A 14 2.26 -1.62 -1.46
CA PHE A 14 1.37 -2.76 -1.69
C PHE A 14 1.76 -3.98 -0.84
N LEU A 15 3.03 -4.36 -0.89
CA LEU A 15 3.57 -5.50 -0.13
C LEU A 15 3.41 -5.30 1.37
N VAL A 16 3.65 -4.08 1.86
CA VAL A 16 3.41 -3.72 3.26
C VAL A 16 1.92 -3.86 3.61
N GLY A 17 1.01 -3.40 2.75
CA GLY A 17 -0.42 -3.55 2.94
C GLY A 17 -0.87 -5.02 3.03
N LEU A 18 -0.38 -5.87 2.13
CA LEU A 18 -0.63 -7.32 2.18
C LEU A 18 -0.06 -7.97 3.45
N PHE A 19 1.14 -7.56 3.85
CA PHE A 19 1.75 -8.03 5.09
C PHE A 19 0.92 -7.66 6.31
N LEU A 20 0.45 -6.41 6.43
CA LEU A 20 -0.43 -5.97 7.52
C LEU A 20 -1.73 -6.78 7.55
N LEU A 21 -2.31 -7.09 6.39
CA LEU A 21 -3.53 -7.89 6.30
C LEU A 21 -3.35 -9.30 6.88
N GLY A 22 -2.22 -9.95 6.57
CA GLY A 22 -1.86 -11.25 7.14
C GLY A 22 -1.45 -11.18 8.61
N LEU A 23 -0.78 -10.08 9.02
CA LEU A 23 -0.35 -9.86 10.40
C LEU A 23 -1.54 -9.63 11.35
N ALA A 24 -2.65 -9.06 10.85
CA ALA A 24 -3.79 -8.67 11.66
C ALA A 24 -4.34 -9.80 12.55
N ASP A 25 -4.36 -11.04 12.06
CA ASP A 25 -4.83 -12.21 12.82
C ASP A 25 -3.94 -12.54 14.03
N THR A 26 -2.66 -12.19 13.97
CA THR A 26 -1.68 -12.46 15.03
C THR A 26 -1.71 -11.42 16.16
N LEU A 27 -2.42 -10.30 15.99
CA LEU A 27 -2.54 -9.23 17.00
C LEU A 27 -3.99 -9.12 17.53
N PRO A 28 -4.41 -9.95 18.50
CA PRO A 28 -5.81 -10.00 18.96
C PRO A 28 -6.33 -8.69 19.54
N ALA A 29 -5.48 -7.84 20.14
CA ALA A 29 -5.89 -6.54 20.68
C ALA A 29 -5.96 -5.43 19.61
N TRP A 30 -5.28 -5.59 18.47
CA TRP A 30 -5.13 -4.54 17.45
C TRP A 30 -5.63 -4.97 16.06
N GLN A 31 -6.26 -6.15 15.98
CA GLN A 31 -6.67 -6.79 14.72
C GLN A 31 -7.43 -5.85 13.80
N GLY A 32 -8.45 -5.15 14.32
CA GLY A 32 -9.26 -4.23 13.53
C GLY A 32 -8.45 -3.06 12.96
N LEU A 33 -7.55 -2.48 13.75
CA LEU A 33 -6.74 -1.33 13.35
C LEU A 33 -5.69 -1.74 12.32
N VAL A 34 -4.99 -2.86 12.54
CA VAL A 34 -3.96 -3.39 11.63
C VAL A 34 -4.58 -3.83 10.31
N PHE A 35 -5.74 -4.49 10.35
CA PHE A 35 -6.49 -4.89 9.16
C PHE A 35 -6.92 -3.67 8.34
N PHE A 36 -7.51 -2.67 8.99
CA PHE A 36 -7.91 -1.42 8.32
C PHE A 36 -6.72 -0.67 7.73
N ALA A 37 -5.60 -0.57 8.46
CA ALA A 37 -4.37 0.03 7.97
C ALA A 37 -3.81 -0.70 6.74
N GLY A 38 -3.88 -2.05 6.73
CA GLY A 38 -3.53 -2.86 5.57
C GLY A 38 -4.37 -2.51 4.33
N ILE A 39 -5.69 -2.39 4.49
CA ILE A 39 -6.60 -1.98 3.41
C ILE A 39 -6.22 -0.59 2.88
N VAL A 40 -5.98 0.38 3.77
CA VAL A 40 -5.59 1.74 3.38
C VAL A 40 -4.26 1.74 2.63
N CYS A 41 -3.25 1.00 3.09
CA CYS A 41 -1.97 0.87 2.38
C CYS A 41 -2.13 0.28 0.98
N VAL A 42 -2.95 -0.77 0.82
CA VAL A 42 -3.24 -1.36 -0.50
C VAL A 42 -3.98 -0.35 -1.39
N ALA A 43 -4.99 0.34 -0.87
CA ALA A 43 -5.74 1.33 -1.64
C ALA A 43 -4.85 2.49 -2.11
N LEU A 44 -3.97 3.00 -1.24
CA LEU A 44 -3.01 4.07 -1.57
C LEU A 44 -1.98 3.61 -2.60
N SER A 45 -1.52 2.36 -2.52
CA SER A 45 -0.61 1.78 -3.51
C SER A 45 -1.15 1.86 -4.94
N PHE A 46 -2.47 1.72 -5.13
CA PHE A 46 -3.12 1.87 -6.44
C PHE A 46 -3.55 3.30 -6.75
N GLY A 47 -3.93 4.10 -5.74
CA GLY A 47 -4.35 5.48 -5.93
C GLY A 47 -3.21 6.43 -6.32
N ILE A 48 -2.01 6.24 -5.75
CA ILE A 48 -0.82 7.06 -6.02
C ILE A 48 -0.39 7.04 -7.50
N PRO A 49 -0.22 5.88 -8.17
CA PRO A 49 0.17 5.86 -9.57
C PRO A 49 -0.89 6.46 -10.50
N VAL A 50 -2.19 6.35 -10.17
CA VAL A 50 -3.26 6.94 -10.96
C VAL A 50 -3.20 8.48 -10.95
N HIS A 51 -2.77 9.08 -9.84
CA HIS A 51 -2.70 10.54 -9.72
C HIS A 51 -1.34 11.14 -10.12
N ILE A 52 -0.24 10.41 -9.88
CA ILE A 52 1.14 10.93 -10.06
C ILE A 52 1.76 10.49 -11.40
N LEU A 53 1.57 9.24 -11.85
CA LEU A 53 2.16 8.73 -13.10
C LEU A 53 1.36 9.12 -14.37
N GLY A 54 0.21 9.78 -14.21
CA GLY A 54 -0.65 10.19 -15.32
C GLY A 54 -0.09 11.29 -16.23
N HIS A 55 1.04 11.93 -15.88
CA HIS A 55 1.68 12.97 -16.69
C HIS A 55 2.73 12.41 -17.66
N SER A 56 2.41 11.31 -18.35
CA SER A 56 3.20 10.88 -19.51
C SER A 56 2.86 11.79 -20.70
N GLU A 57 3.39 13.01 -20.69
CA GLU A 57 3.51 13.90 -21.86
C GLU A 57 4.98 14.30 -22.04
#